data_AF-A0A6J7GKY2-F1
#
_entry.id   AF-A0A6J7GKY2-F1
#
_cell.length_a   1.000
_cell.length_b   1.000
_cell.length_c   1.000
_cell.angle_alpha   90.00
_cell.angle_beta   90.00
_cell.angle_gamma   90.00
#
_symmetry.space_group_name_H-M   'P 1'
#
loop_
_entity.id
_entity.type
_entity.pdbx_description
1 polymer ?
#
loop_
_entity_poly.entity_id
_entity_poly.type
_entity_poly.pdbx_seq_one_letter_code
_entity_poly.pdbx_strand_id
1 'polypeptide(L)'
;MAVPGWPADLVPQGHEDFLVNCVKWLLDQGPPQLRQSPLRMFPLALAMYVESFISGAIEGVRSGYSTTRVNLGGSLEASQLETVQQALASEGARLVALAREIALVRGALAETIGLQ
;
A
#
# COMPACT_ATOMS: atom_id res chain seq x y z
N MET A 1 7.70 20.48 7.08
CA MET A 1 8.56 19.33 7.46
C MET A 1 7.71 18.08 7.45
N ALA A 2 8.27 16.91 7.11
CA ALA A 2 7.55 15.64 7.13
C ALA A 2 7.35 15.14 8.57
N VAL A 3 6.22 14.48 8.82
CA VAL A 3 5.93 13.82 10.11
C VAL A 3 6.67 12.46 10.19
N PRO A 4 6.95 11.94 11.40
CA PRO A 4 7.50 10.59 11.54
C PRO A 4 6.63 9.53 10.83
N GLY A 5 7.27 8.66 10.04
CA GLY A 5 6.59 7.61 9.27
C GLY A 5 5.99 8.08 7.93
N TRP A 6 6.20 9.33 7.54
CA TRP A 6 5.84 9.83 6.21
C TRP A 6 6.64 9.10 5.10
N PRO A 7 6.05 8.85 3.92
CA PRO A 7 6.77 8.21 2.81
C PRO A 7 8.04 8.99 2.43
N ALA A 8 9.16 8.29 2.30
CA ALA A 8 10.47 8.92 2.06
C ALA A 8 10.56 9.60 0.68
N ASP A 9 9.77 9.13 -0.29
CA ASP A 9 9.74 9.58 -1.68
C ASP A 9 8.60 10.57 -1.99
N LEU A 10 7.87 11.03 -0.96
CA LEU A 10 6.76 11.96 -1.10
C LEU A 10 7.04 13.31 -0.42
N VAL A 11 6.77 14.41 -1.13
CA VAL A 11 6.87 15.76 -0.58
C VAL A 11 5.94 15.94 0.63
N PRO A 12 6.34 16.71 1.66
CA PRO A 12 5.50 16.92 2.84
C PRO A 12 4.25 17.76 2.53
N GLN A 13 3.24 17.63 3.40
CA GLN A 13 2.08 18.51 3.41
C GLN A 13 2.51 19.99 3.47
N GLY A 14 1.85 20.84 2.68
CA GLY A 14 2.19 22.27 2.54
C GLY A 14 3.19 22.60 1.43
N HIS A 15 3.79 21.60 0.77
CA HIS A 15 4.54 21.81 -0.46
C HIS A 15 3.59 22.23 -1.61
N GLU A 16 4.02 23.11 -2.52
CA GLU A 16 3.17 23.61 -3.62
C GLU A 16 2.62 22.47 -4.51
N ASP A 17 3.48 21.52 -4.87
CA ASP A 17 3.13 20.34 -5.66
C ASP A 17 2.57 19.16 -4.84
N PHE A 18 2.13 19.39 -3.59
CA PHE A 18 1.71 18.30 -2.70
C PHE A 18 0.61 17.42 -3.32
N LEU A 19 -0.48 18.02 -3.81
CA LEU A 19 -1.61 17.26 -4.35
C LEU A 19 -1.23 16.43 -5.58
N VAL A 20 -0.46 16.99 -6.51
CA VAL A 20 -0.08 16.28 -7.74
C VAL A 20 0.87 15.13 -7.45
N ASN A 21 1.80 15.30 -6.49
CA ASN A 21 2.73 14.24 -6.10
C ASN A 21 2.03 13.15 -5.27
N CYS A 22 1.09 13.50 -4.40
CA CYS A 22 0.25 12.51 -3.70
C CYS A 22 -0.53 11.63 -4.68
N VAL A 23 -1.13 12.21 -5.72
CA VAL A 23 -1.85 11.42 -6.74
C VAL A 23 -0.90 10.48 -7.46
N LYS A 24 0.26 10.94 -7.91
CA LYS A 24 1.27 10.08 -8.57
C LYS A 24 1.71 8.94 -7.66
N TRP A 25 2.08 9.27 -6.42
CA TRP A 25 2.53 8.30 -5.43
C TRP A 25 1.47 7.24 -5.14
N LEU A 26 0.20 7.63 -4.94
CA LEU A 26 -0.91 6.70 -4.73
C LEU A 26 -1.16 5.79 -5.94
N LEU A 27 -1.01 6.30 -7.16
CA LEU A 27 -1.12 5.49 -8.39
C LEU A 27 -0.03 4.43 -8.51
N ASP A 28 1.13 4.64 -7.89
CA ASP A 28 2.23 3.69 -7.86
C ASP A 28 2.00 2.56 -6.82
N GLN A 29 1.19 2.80 -5.79
CA GLN A 29 0.92 1.81 -4.73
C GLN A 29 -0.22 0.82 -5.08
N GLY A 30 -1.11 1.22 -5.99
CA GLY A 30 -2.26 0.40 -6.39
C GLY A 30 -2.05 -0.39 -7.68
N PRO A 31 -3.10 -1.08 -8.16
CA PRO A 31 -3.02 -1.82 -9.41
C PRO A 31 -2.83 -0.87 -10.59
N PRO A 32 -2.13 -1.30 -11.67
CA PRO A 32 -1.78 -0.43 -12.78
C PRO A 32 -2.99 0.20 -13.50
N GLN A 33 -4.14 -0.47 -13.45
CA GLN A 33 -5.41 -0.01 -14.02
C GLN A 33 -5.91 1.29 -13.39
N LEU A 34 -5.48 1.63 -12.16
CA LEU A 34 -5.84 2.90 -11.54
C LEU A 34 -5.39 4.12 -12.34
N ARG A 35 -4.31 4.02 -13.12
CA ARG A 35 -3.83 5.13 -13.96
C ARG A 35 -4.86 5.54 -15.03
N GLN A 36 -5.76 4.65 -15.40
CA GLN A 36 -6.85 4.89 -16.35
C GLN A 36 -8.19 5.18 -15.64
N SER A 37 -8.26 5.00 -14.33
CA SER A 37 -9.49 5.16 -13.55
C SER A 37 -9.86 6.64 -13.37
N PRO A 38 -11.15 7.00 -13.32
CA PRO A 38 -11.59 8.33 -12.93
C PRO A 38 -11.20 8.70 -11.48
N LEU A 39 -10.89 7.70 -10.62
CA LEU A 39 -10.45 7.95 -9.23
C LEU A 39 -9.23 8.86 -9.15
N ARG A 40 -8.36 8.88 -10.17
CA ARG A 40 -7.19 9.76 -10.22
C ARG A 40 -7.51 11.25 -10.16
N MET A 41 -8.76 11.63 -10.44
CA MET A 41 -9.25 13.01 -10.35
C MET A 41 -9.74 13.38 -8.95
N PHE A 42 -9.86 12.41 -8.04
CA PHE A 42 -10.43 12.57 -6.71
C PHE A 42 -9.43 12.03 -5.67
N PRO A 43 -8.43 12.83 -5.23
CA PRO A 43 -7.31 12.33 -4.41
C PRO A 43 -7.74 11.58 -3.15
N LEU A 44 -8.79 12.05 -2.45
CA LEU A 44 -9.27 11.38 -1.24
C LEU A 44 -9.94 10.03 -1.54
N ALA A 45 -10.71 9.95 -2.62
CA ALA A 45 -11.31 8.69 -3.06
C ALA A 45 -10.24 7.70 -3.57
N LEU A 46 -9.21 8.20 -4.25
CA LEU A 46 -8.05 7.41 -4.65
C LEU A 46 -7.33 6.83 -3.42
N ALA A 47 -7.05 7.65 -2.41
CA ALA A 47 -6.40 7.21 -1.18
C ALA A 47 -7.24 6.14 -0.45
N MET A 48 -8.55 6.35 -0.33
CA MET A 48 -9.48 5.36 0.25
C MET A 48 -9.47 4.03 -0.51
N TYR A 49 -9.43 4.07 -1.85
CA TYR A 49 -9.34 2.87 -2.66
C TYR A 49 -8.02 2.13 -2.42
N VAL A 50 -6.89 2.86 -2.45
CA VAL A 50 -5.55 2.26 -2.27
C VAL A 50 -5.41 1.68 -0.87
N GLU A 51 -5.93 2.34 0.16
CA GLU A 51 -5.98 1.83 1.54
C GLU A 51 -6.74 0.49 1.62
N SER A 52 -7.91 0.42 0.99
CA SER A 52 -8.71 -0.81 0.91
C SER A 52 -7.97 -1.92 0.14
N PHE A 53 -7.34 -1.57 -0.98
CA PHE A 53 -6.57 -2.51 -1.81
C PHE A 53 -5.39 -3.12 -1.05
N ILE A 54 -4.60 -2.29 -0.36
CA ILE A 54 -3.47 -2.75 0.44
C ILE A 54 -3.93 -3.57 1.64
N SER A 55 -5.04 -3.20 2.28
CA SER A 55 -5.64 -4.00 3.35
C SER A 55 -6.02 -5.40 2.87
N GLY A 56 -6.62 -5.51 1.68
CA GLY A 56 -6.90 -6.80 1.04
C GLY A 56 -5.64 -7.58 0.69
N ALA A 57 -4.58 -6.91 0.23
CA ALA A 57 -3.30 -7.54 -0.05
C ALA A 57 -2.64 -8.12 1.20
N ILE A 58 -2.70 -7.41 2.33
CA ILE A 58 -2.20 -7.90 3.63
C ILE A 58 -2.88 -9.20 4.03
N GLU A 59 -4.22 -9.25 3.97
CA GLU A 59 -4.97 -10.46 4.29
C GLU A 59 -4.67 -11.59 3.29
N GLY A 60 -4.51 -11.27 2.01
CA GLY A 60 -4.10 -12.21 0.98
C GLY A 60 -2.74 -12.85 1.27
N VAL A 61 -1.73 -12.04 1.62
CA VAL A 61 -0.38 -12.52 1.97
C VAL A 61 -0.42 -13.36 3.24
N ARG A 62 -1.17 -12.94 4.26
CA ARG A 62 -1.33 -13.69 5.52
C ARG A 62 -1.97 -15.06 5.28
N SER A 63 -3.02 -15.12 4.47
CA SER A 63 -3.68 -16.36 4.07
C SER A 63 -2.76 -17.25 3.24
N GLY A 64 -2.02 -16.66 2.30
CA GLY A 64 -1.00 -17.37 1.52
C GLY A 64 0.05 -18.01 2.41
N TYR A 65 0.58 -17.26 3.38
CA TYR A 65 1.58 -17.74 4.33
C TYR A 65 1.06 -18.93 5.14
N SER A 66 -0.13 -18.80 5.74
CA SER A 66 -0.70 -19.84 6.61
C SER A 66 -1.05 -21.13 5.86
N THR A 67 -1.36 -21.04 4.57
CA THR A 67 -1.74 -22.17 3.72
C THR A 67 -0.62 -22.69 2.83
N THR A 68 0.57 -22.06 2.82
CA THR A 68 1.67 -22.38 1.89
C THR A 68 2.04 -23.87 1.92
N ARG A 69 2.28 -24.44 3.11
CA ARG A 69 2.66 -25.87 3.23
C ARG A 69 1.57 -26.81 2.76
N VAL A 70 0.31 -26.49 3.08
CA VAL A 70 -0.85 -27.33 2.70
C VAL A 70 -1.04 -27.33 1.19
N ASN A 71 -0.94 -26.16 0.55
CA ASN A 71 -1.23 -26.01 -0.86
C ASN A 71 -0.05 -26.41 -1.76
N LEU A 72 1.18 -26.23 -1.31
CA LEU A 72 2.39 -26.41 -2.15
C LEU A 72 3.28 -27.57 -1.71
N GLY A 73 2.96 -28.27 -0.61
CA GLY A 73 3.82 -29.32 -0.05
C GLY A 73 4.03 -30.54 -0.96
N GLY A 74 3.14 -30.79 -1.91
CA GLY A 74 3.30 -31.83 -2.93
C GLY A 74 4.12 -31.39 -4.15
N SER A 75 4.39 -30.09 -4.29
CA SER A 75 5.03 -29.50 -5.48
C SER A 75 6.41 -28.93 -5.20
N LEU A 76 6.73 -28.65 -3.93
CA LEU A 76 7.96 -27.99 -3.50
C LEU A 76 8.66 -28.79 -2.41
N GLU A 77 9.99 -28.74 -2.42
CA GLU A 77 10.82 -29.26 -1.33
C GLU A 77 10.70 -28.39 -0.06
N ALA A 78 11.08 -28.95 1.09
CA ALA A 78 10.98 -28.25 2.38
C ALA A 78 11.74 -26.91 2.42
N SER A 79 12.94 -26.86 1.84
CA SER A 79 13.77 -25.64 1.75
C SER A 79 13.13 -24.57 0.86
N GLN A 80 12.45 -24.98 -0.22
CA GLN A 80 11.72 -24.08 -1.11
C GLN A 80 10.48 -23.52 -0.42
N LEU A 81 9.73 -24.35 0.33
CA LEU A 81 8.58 -23.90 1.13
C LEU A 81 8.96 -22.89 2.21
N GLU A 82 10.13 -23.08 2.84
CA GLU A 82 10.67 -22.12 3.81
C GLU A 82 11.00 -20.79 3.13
N THR A 83 11.66 -20.83 1.97
CA THR A 83 11.98 -19.64 1.17
C THR A 83 10.71 -18.86 0.80
N VAL A 84 9.66 -19.55 0.34
CA VAL A 84 8.37 -18.93 0.01
C VAL A 84 7.73 -18.28 1.23
N GLN A 85 7.73 -18.95 2.39
CA GLN A 85 7.20 -18.39 3.63
C GLN A 85 7.95 -17.15 4.08
N GLN A 86 9.28 -17.15 4.00
CA GLN A 86 10.09 -15.98 4.33
C GLN A 86 9.77 -14.81 3.37
N ALA A 87 9.61 -15.07 2.07
CA ALA A 87 9.21 -14.06 1.10
C ALA A 87 7.83 -13.46 1.41
N LEU A 88 6.83 -14.30 1.70
CA LEU A 88 5.49 -13.85 2.09
C LEU A 88 5.50 -13.06 3.41
N ALA A 89 6.29 -13.48 4.41
CA ALA A 89 6.42 -12.75 5.66
C ALA A 89 7.04 -11.36 5.45
N SER A 90 8.11 -11.28 4.64
CA SER A 90 8.74 -10.02 4.27
C SER A 90 7.78 -9.09 3.53
N GLU A 91 7.02 -9.62 2.57
CA GLU A 91 6.05 -8.83 1.82
C GLU A 91 4.90 -8.35 2.72
N GLY A 92 4.41 -9.18 3.63
CA GLY A 92 3.41 -8.78 4.62
C GLY A 92 3.90 -7.62 5.49
N ALA A 93 5.15 -7.67 5.95
CA ALA A 93 5.75 -6.59 6.72
C ALA A 93 5.86 -5.28 5.91
N ARG A 94 6.28 -5.37 4.64
CA ARG A 94 6.34 -4.23 3.71
C ARG A 94 4.96 -3.61 3.51
N LEU A 95 3.92 -4.42 3.27
CA LEU A 95 2.55 -3.94 3.06
C LEU A 95 1.97 -3.28 4.32
N VAL A 96 2.27 -3.79 5.51
CA VAL A 96 1.85 -3.16 6.78
C VAL A 96 2.52 -1.80 6.97
N ALA A 97 3.80 -1.66 6.62
CA ALA A 97 4.48 -0.37 6.66
C ALA A 97 3.84 0.62 5.67
N LEU A 98 3.60 0.18 4.43
CA LEU A 98 2.96 0.97 3.39
C LEU A 98 1.53 1.40 3.78
N ALA A 99 0.77 0.54 4.46
CA ALA A 99 -0.57 0.89 4.95
C ALA A 99 -0.55 2.06 5.94
N ARG A 100 0.47 2.13 6.81
CA ARG A 100 0.65 3.24 7.76
C ARG A 100 0.99 4.55 7.03
N GLU A 101 1.87 4.46 6.04
CA GLU A 101 2.20 5.57 5.14
C GLU A 101 0.97 6.11 4.42
N ILE A 102 0.16 5.24 3.80
CA ILE A 102 -1.09 5.61 3.11
C ILE A 102 -2.06 6.30 4.07
N ALA A 103 -2.18 5.82 5.32
CA ALA A 103 -3.06 6.44 6.31
C ALA A 103 -2.64 7.88 6.64
N LEU A 104 -1.33 8.14 6.78
CA LEU A 104 -0.80 9.50 6.97
C LEU A 104 -1.09 10.39 5.76
N VAL A 105 -0.86 9.88 4.54
CA VAL A 105 -1.13 10.61 3.30
C VAL A 105 -2.63 10.93 3.16
N ARG A 106 -3.51 9.98 3.48
CA ARG A 106 -4.96 10.18 3.45
C ARG A 106 -5.41 11.27 4.43
N GLY A 107 -4.85 11.28 5.64
CA GLY A 107 -5.10 12.34 6.63
C GLY A 107 -4.67 13.72 6.11
N ALA A 108 -3.44 13.83 5.62
CA ALA A 108 -2.93 15.09 5.07
C ALA A 108 -3.73 15.58 3.84
N LEU A 109 -4.22 14.66 3.00
CA LEU A 109 -5.12 15.00 1.88
C LEU A 109 -6.47 15.55 2.38
N ALA A 110 -7.07 14.93 3.39
CA ALA A 110 -8.35 15.39 3.94
C ALA A 110 -8.23 16.82 4.51
N GLU A 111 -7.17 17.08 5.28
CA GLU A 111 -6.86 18.40 5.82
C GLU A 111 -6.63 19.43 4.70
N THR A 112 -5.85 19.07 3.67
CA THR A 112 -5.53 19.98 2.55
C THR A 112 -6.76 20.36 1.74
N ILE A 113 -7.73 19.45 1.59
CA ILE A 113 -8.96 19.66 0.81
C ILE A 113 -10.06 20.35 1.68
N GLY A 114 -9.84 20.50 2.98
CA GLY A 114 -10.79 21.16 3.90
C GLY A 114 -11.98 20.29 4.29
N LEU A 115 -11.85 18.96 4.21
CA LEU A 115 -12.83 18.02 4.72
C LEU A 115 -12.45 17.67 6.17
N GLN A 116 -13.07 18.37 7.12
CA GLN A 116 -13.00 18.08 8.57
C GLN A 116 -14.04 17.01 8.94
#